data_AF-A0A9P6ULY0-F1
#
_entry.id   AF-A0A9P6ULY0-F1
#
_cell.length_a   1.000
_cell.length_b   1.000
_cell.length_c   1.000
_cell.angle_alpha   90.00
_cell.angle_beta   90.00
_cell.angle_gamma   90.00
#
_symmetry.space_group_name_H-M   'P 1'
#
loop_
_entity.id
_entity.type
_entity.pdbx_description
1 polymer ?
#
loop_
_entity_poly.entity_id
_entity_poly.type
_entity_poly.pdbx_seq_one_letter_code
_entity_poly.pdbx_strand_id
1 'polypeptide(L)'
;MNIVNTDPQLTALKVPPHSIEAEQSVLGGLLLDNSAWDRIADFLQESNFYRYDHRLIFQHIVKLITAVRPADVITVFESLTSSSKAEEVGGLAYLNALAQNTPSAANIRRYAEIVRDRAVLRKLVTVADEISGDAFNPQGKEVRQLLDEAESKVFAIAEEGARGVQGFIEIKPLLSQVVERIDTLYHQENSTDVTGTPTGFVDLDRMTSGLHGGELVIIAGRPSMGKTSLAMNIGEYVAVEYGLPIAVFSMEMPGTQLAMRMLGSVGRLDAHRLRTGKLSDEDWPKLTHAMQKMSDAQIFVDEQSALNPLELRARARRLSRQCGQLGLIIIDYLQLMSSASSGENRATEISEISRSLKSLAKELNVPVIALSQLNRGLEQRPNKRPVMSDLRESGAIEQDADVIFFIYRDEVYNPDSQDKGTAEIIIGKQRNGPIGVADKLTHETIDLLHKTFITPFDRDEIHKLITTMDDILDLMEDVATAVWLYDVQSLTPEAGQLAQICASSCEQVAQAVALLKDMKSASAILTICTAIDRLETEADSLLRSAISKLFREEDDVKSLIKHKAILELLEEVTDKCEDVANIIEGIVLENA
;
A
#
# COMPACT_ATOMS: atom_id res chain seq x y z
N MET A 1 49.94 45.34 21.70
CA MET A 1 49.75 44.20 20.78
C MET A 1 49.99 42.93 21.57
N ASN A 2 48.94 42.36 22.18
CA ASN A 2 49.02 41.03 22.78
C ASN A 2 48.46 40.05 21.74
N ILE A 3 49.37 39.40 21.04
CA ILE A 3 49.07 38.32 20.11
C ILE A 3 48.69 37.11 20.97
N VAL A 4 47.42 36.72 20.92
CA VAL A 4 46.95 35.47 21.52
C VAL A 4 47.60 34.34 20.73
N ASN A 5 48.51 33.65 21.40
CA ASN A 5 49.26 32.52 20.88
C ASN A 5 48.32 31.30 20.85
N THR A 6 47.69 31.02 19.71
CA THR A 6 46.94 29.76 19.52
C THR A 6 47.92 28.64 19.25
N ASP A 7 48.04 27.72 20.23
CA ASP A 7 48.91 26.55 20.16
C ASP A 7 48.50 25.61 19.00
N PRO A 8 49.41 25.31 18.04
CA PRO A 8 49.12 24.43 16.91
C PRO A 8 48.77 22.98 17.30
N GLN A 9 49.10 22.54 18.52
CA GLN A 9 48.68 21.22 19.02
C GLN A 9 47.20 21.16 19.41
N LEU A 10 46.61 22.29 19.84
CA LEU A 10 45.17 22.41 20.11
C LEU A 10 44.34 22.40 18.82
N THR A 11 44.91 22.83 17.69
CA THR A 11 44.27 22.80 16.37
C THR A 11 44.28 21.42 15.72
N ALA A 12 45.03 20.46 16.27
CA ALA A 12 45.12 19.07 15.80
C ALA A 12 44.09 18.12 16.46
N LEU A 13 43.38 18.57 17.50
CA LEU A 13 42.24 17.83 18.04
C LEU A 13 41.01 18.09 17.17
N LYS A 14 40.59 17.09 16.39
CA LYS A 14 39.32 17.13 15.65
C LYS A 14 38.17 17.26 16.65
N VAL A 15 37.71 18.48 16.89
CA VAL A 15 36.55 18.71 17.76
C VAL A 15 35.30 18.20 17.04
N PRO A 16 34.45 17.39 17.70
CA PRO A 16 33.21 16.90 17.09
C PRO A 16 32.32 18.06 16.60
N PRO A 17 31.60 17.91 15.47
CA PRO A 17 30.75 18.97 14.93
C PRO A 17 29.71 19.50 15.94
N HIS A 18 29.68 20.81 16.18
CA HIS A 18 28.74 21.42 17.13
C HIS A 18 28.47 22.89 16.76
N SER A 19 27.42 23.49 17.35
CA SER A 19 27.20 24.93 17.32
C SER A 19 26.58 25.35 18.65
N ILE A 20 27.38 26.02 19.48
CA ILE A 20 26.94 26.45 20.81
C ILE A 20 25.91 27.56 20.66
N GLU A 21 26.08 28.43 19.68
CA GLU A 21 25.19 29.57 19.39
C GLU A 21 23.78 29.11 19.04
N ALA A 22 23.67 28.07 18.20
CA ALA A 22 22.38 27.47 17.85
C ALA A 22 21.73 26.81 19.07
N GLU A 23 22.50 26.06 19.88
CA GLU A 23 22.00 25.46 21.12
C GLU A 23 21.47 26.52 22.11
N GLN A 24 22.23 27.59 22.33
CA GLN A 24 21.83 28.69 23.19
C GLN A 24 20.55 29.37 22.69
N SER A 25 20.43 29.57 21.37
CA SER A 25 19.25 30.17 20.74
C SER A 25 18.00 29.30 20.86
N VAL A 26 18.15 27.96 20.82
CA VAL A 26 17.03 27.03 21.05
C VAL A 26 16.60 27.07 22.51
N LEU A 27 17.54 26.96 23.46
CA LEU A 27 17.24 26.96 24.89
C LEU A 27 16.61 28.28 25.33
N GLY A 28 17.20 29.41 24.95
CA GLY A 28 16.64 30.71 25.27
C GLY A 28 15.31 30.96 24.56
N GLY A 29 15.13 30.45 23.34
CA GLY A 29 13.86 30.51 22.64
C GLY A 29 12.74 29.82 23.40
N LEU A 30 13.00 28.62 23.94
CA LEU A 30 12.05 27.88 24.76
C LEU A 30 11.78 28.54 26.12
N LEU A 31 12.80 29.17 26.73
CA LEU A 31 12.65 29.91 27.99
C LEU A 31 11.80 31.19 27.84
N LEU A 32 11.76 31.76 26.63
CA LEU A 32 10.97 32.96 26.30
C LEU A 32 9.55 32.62 25.82
N ASP A 33 9.40 31.55 25.03
CA ASP A 33 8.13 31.13 24.44
C ASP A 33 8.01 29.60 24.48
N ASN A 34 7.19 29.08 25.39
CA ASN A 34 6.98 27.64 25.52
C ASN A 34 6.20 27.03 24.34
N SER A 35 5.40 27.81 23.60
CA SER A 35 4.68 27.31 22.40
C SER A 35 5.62 26.94 21.25
N ALA A 36 6.85 27.45 21.30
CA ALA A 36 7.92 27.08 20.39
C ALA A 36 8.28 25.59 20.45
N TRP A 37 7.96 24.90 21.56
CA TRP A 37 8.16 23.46 21.72
C TRP A 37 7.46 22.66 20.63
N ASP A 38 6.21 22.98 20.32
CA ASP A 38 5.38 22.25 19.34
C ASP A 38 6.00 22.25 17.92
N ARG A 39 6.86 23.23 17.63
CA ARG A 39 7.52 23.39 16.32
C ARG A 39 8.81 22.57 16.17
N ILE A 40 9.35 22.01 17.26
CA ILE A 40 10.64 21.31 17.28
C ILE A 40 10.61 19.96 18.00
N ALA A 41 9.52 19.64 18.71
CA ALA A 41 9.35 18.42 19.49
C ALA A 41 9.43 17.12 18.66
N ASP A 42 9.10 17.22 17.37
CA ASP A 42 9.06 16.12 16.41
C ASP A 42 10.45 15.60 16.01
N PHE A 43 11.48 16.45 16.03
CA PHE A 43 12.81 16.07 15.55
C PHE A 43 13.98 16.36 16.51
N LEU A 44 13.79 17.13 17.58
CA LEU A 44 14.87 17.49 18.51
C LEU A 44 14.76 16.77 19.87
N GLN A 45 15.84 16.11 20.28
CA GLN A 45 15.95 15.40 21.56
C GLN A 45 17.10 15.92 22.41
N GLU A 46 17.12 15.63 23.73
CA GLU A 46 18.20 16.05 24.62
C GLU A 46 19.57 15.55 24.16
N SER A 47 19.63 14.34 23.58
CA SER A 47 20.87 13.74 23.06
C SER A 47 21.50 14.54 21.91
N ASN A 48 20.75 15.44 21.29
CA ASN A 48 21.20 16.25 20.16
C ASN A 48 22.05 17.46 20.58
N PHE A 49 22.01 17.87 21.85
CA PHE A 49 22.88 18.93 22.35
C PHE A 49 24.30 18.41 22.57
N TYR A 50 25.31 19.17 22.18
CA TYR A 50 26.72 18.82 22.38
C TYR A 50 27.12 19.01 23.85
N ARG A 51 26.73 20.15 24.42
CA ARG A 51 27.07 20.56 25.78
C ARG A 51 26.21 19.83 26.81
N TYR A 52 26.86 19.22 27.81
CA TYR A 52 26.17 18.44 28.84
C TYR A 52 25.19 19.30 29.66
N ASP A 53 25.61 20.52 30.03
CA ASP A 53 24.77 21.50 30.70
C ASP A 53 23.55 21.87 29.86
N HIS A 54 23.69 22.01 28.54
CA HIS A 54 22.55 22.26 27.65
C HIS A 54 21.57 21.08 27.59
N ARG A 55 22.07 19.84 27.62
CA ARG A 55 21.19 18.64 27.70
C ARG A 55 20.32 18.68 28.95
N LEU A 56 20.93 19.01 30.10
CA LEU A 56 20.22 19.10 31.36
C LEU A 56 19.17 20.21 31.34
N ILE A 57 19.52 21.40 30.84
CA ILE A 57 18.58 22.52 30.74
C ILE A 57 17.40 22.11 29.85
N PHE A 58 17.66 21.57 28.66
CA PHE A 58 16.61 21.11 27.74
C PHE A 58 15.71 20.05 28.39
N GLN A 59 16.29 19.05 29.05
CA GLN A 59 15.55 18.00 29.74
C GLN A 59 14.57 18.58 30.77
N HIS A 60 14.99 19.57 31.55
CA HIS A 60 14.14 20.21 32.54
C HIS A 60 13.07 21.12 31.93
N ILE A 61 13.38 21.81 30.83
CA ILE A 61 12.40 22.58 30.04
C ILE A 61 11.29 21.64 29.53
N VAL A 62 11.67 20.56 28.83
CA VAL A 62 10.70 19.60 28.28
C VAL A 62 9.88 18.96 29.38
N LYS A 63 10.51 18.58 30.51
CA LYS A 63 9.81 18.04 31.69
C LYS A 63 8.72 18.97 32.23
N LEU A 64 8.99 20.27 32.33
CA LEU A 64 8.01 21.26 32.80
C LEU A 64 6.89 21.46 31.78
N ILE A 65 7.22 21.65 30.50
CA ILE A 65 6.24 21.86 29.43
C ILE A 65 5.30 20.65 29.32
N THR A 66 5.84 19.44 29.39
CA THR A 66 5.06 18.18 29.30
C THR A 66 4.14 18.01 30.51
N ALA A 67 4.55 18.51 31.68
CA ALA A 67 3.72 18.55 32.88
C ALA A 67 2.72 19.72 32.89
N VAL A 68 2.56 20.42 31.75
CA VAL A 68 1.70 21.60 31.58
C VAL A 68 2.04 22.70 32.61
N ARG A 69 3.34 22.83 32.92
CA ARG A 69 3.87 23.90 33.76
C ARG A 69 4.70 24.86 32.88
N PRO A 70 4.59 26.17 33.08
CA PRO A 70 5.42 27.12 32.36
C PRO A 70 6.91 26.85 32.65
N ALA A 71 7.72 26.93 31.60
CA ALA A 71 9.16 26.75 31.67
C ALA A 71 9.84 28.08 31.33
N ASP A 72 10.03 28.90 32.35
CA ASP A 72 10.80 30.15 32.33
C ASP A 72 12.11 29.99 33.11
N VAL A 73 12.94 31.05 33.12
CA VAL A 73 14.24 31.04 33.81
C VAL A 73 14.12 30.64 35.29
N ILE A 74 13.06 31.06 35.98
CA ILE A 74 12.89 30.85 37.43
C ILE A 74 12.43 29.42 37.70
N THR A 75 11.37 28.98 37.02
CA THR A 75 10.78 27.64 37.15
C THR A 75 11.75 26.54 36.73
N VAL A 76 12.54 26.77 35.67
CA VAL A 76 13.61 25.85 35.25
C VAL A 76 14.72 25.80 36.30
N PHE A 77 15.12 26.94 36.86
CA PHE A 77 16.12 26.98 37.93
C PHE A 77 15.66 26.26 39.20
N GLU A 78 14.40 26.42 39.60
CA GLU A 78 13.81 25.67 40.72
C GLU A 78 13.79 24.16 40.45
N SER A 79 13.40 23.77 39.23
CA SER A 79 13.41 22.36 38.79
C SER A 79 14.83 21.75 38.83
N LEU A 80 15.84 22.49 38.41
CA LEU A 80 17.24 22.07 38.48
C LEU A 80 17.77 22.02 39.92
N THR A 81 17.34 22.95 40.77
CA THR A 81 17.74 23.03 42.19
C THR A 81 17.17 21.86 42.97
N SER A 82 15.88 21.53 42.77
CA SER A 82 15.24 20.36 43.39
C SER A 82 15.87 19.03 42.98
N SER A 83 16.61 19.01 41.86
CA SER A 83 17.35 17.83 41.37
C SER A 83 18.85 17.92 41.66
N SER A 84 19.30 18.90 42.46
CA SER A 84 20.71 19.15 42.80
C SER A 84 21.65 19.37 41.61
N LYS A 85 21.12 19.85 40.48
CA LYS A 85 21.87 20.07 39.22
C LYS A 85 22.08 21.54 38.85
N ALA A 86 21.58 22.46 39.67
CA ALA A 86 21.60 23.90 39.36
C ALA A 86 23.02 24.47 39.23
N GLU A 87 23.98 24.00 40.04
CA GLU A 87 25.37 24.46 39.95
C GLU A 87 26.09 23.92 38.70
N GLU A 88 25.76 22.70 38.25
CA GLU A 88 26.37 22.06 37.06
C GLU A 88 26.07 22.81 35.76
N VAL A 89 24.96 23.56 35.71
CA VAL A 89 24.53 24.31 34.52
C VAL A 89 24.94 25.79 34.54
N GLY A 90 25.78 26.21 35.49
CA GLY A 90 26.20 27.61 35.63
C GLY A 90 25.21 28.50 36.40
N GLY A 91 24.22 27.90 37.05
CA GLY A 91 23.25 28.58 37.92
C GLY A 91 22.31 29.55 37.20
N LEU A 92 21.60 30.35 38.01
CA LEU A 92 20.60 31.30 37.53
C LEU A 92 21.18 32.36 36.57
N ALA A 93 22.45 32.72 36.75
CA ALA A 93 23.14 33.68 35.89
C ALA A 93 23.24 33.17 34.44
N TYR A 94 23.53 31.88 34.24
CA TYR A 94 23.64 31.32 32.89
C TYR A 94 22.27 31.20 32.20
N LEU A 95 21.23 30.77 32.92
CA LEU A 95 19.87 30.72 32.37
C LEU A 95 19.37 32.11 31.92
N ASN A 96 19.66 33.16 32.71
CA ASN A 96 19.37 34.53 32.30
C ASN A 96 20.15 34.95 31.04
N ALA A 97 21.42 34.56 30.93
CA ALA A 97 22.21 34.85 29.74
C ALA A 97 21.63 34.16 28.49
N LEU A 98 21.13 32.92 28.59
CA LEU A 98 20.46 32.22 27.49
C LEU A 98 19.21 32.96 27.02
N ALA A 99 18.38 33.41 27.95
CA ALA A 99 17.17 34.18 27.63
C ALA A 99 17.51 35.54 26.99
N GLN A 100 18.54 36.24 27.47
CA GLN A 100 18.91 37.57 26.96
C GLN A 100 19.65 37.53 25.61
N ASN A 101 20.48 36.51 25.37
CA ASN A 101 21.26 36.39 24.15
C ASN A 101 20.47 35.80 22.98
N THR A 102 19.19 35.42 23.18
CA THR A 102 18.35 34.87 22.13
C THR A 102 17.60 35.99 21.39
N PRO A 103 17.87 36.22 20.10
CA PRO A 103 17.29 37.35 19.38
C PRO A 103 15.76 37.26 19.21
N SER A 104 15.24 36.06 18.96
CA SER A 104 13.80 35.80 18.79
C SER A 104 13.48 34.31 18.80
N ALA A 105 12.35 33.93 19.39
CA ALA A 105 11.78 32.59 19.30
C ALA A 105 11.13 32.28 17.93
N ALA A 106 11.00 33.27 17.04
CA ALA A 106 10.38 33.08 15.71
C ALA A 106 11.17 32.06 14.86
N ASN A 107 12.50 32.13 14.89
CA ASN A 107 13.40 31.30 14.06
C ASN A 107 13.90 30.04 14.77
N ILE A 108 13.29 29.64 15.90
CA ILE A 108 13.74 28.51 16.71
C ILE A 108 13.90 27.20 15.91
N ARG A 109 12.99 26.94 14.95
CA ARG A 109 13.03 25.75 14.11
C ARG A 109 14.33 25.66 13.32
N ARG A 110 14.79 26.78 12.76
CA ARG A 110 16.04 26.84 12.00
C ARG A 110 17.26 26.57 12.88
N TYR A 111 17.27 27.09 14.11
CA TYR A 111 18.36 26.80 15.05
C TYR A 111 18.32 25.34 15.52
N ALA A 112 17.13 24.79 15.76
CA ALA A 112 16.95 23.38 16.09
C ALA A 112 17.43 22.45 14.97
N GLU A 113 17.13 22.78 13.70
CA GLU A 113 17.67 22.07 12.53
C GLU A 113 19.21 22.06 12.55
N ILE A 114 19.85 23.20 12.83
CA ILE A 114 21.31 23.29 12.93
C ILE A 114 21.84 22.39 14.06
N VAL A 115 21.21 22.39 15.24
CA VAL A 115 21.61 21.52 16.36
C VAL A 115 21.47 20.04 15.97
N ARG A 116 20.37 19.69 15.30
CA ARG A 116 20.08 18.33 14.82
C ARG A 116 21.11 17.88 13.78
N ASP A 117 21.40 18.70 12.78
CA ASP A 117 22.40 18.41 11.74
C ASP A 117 23.78 18.17 12.36
N ARG A 118 24.18 19.01 13.32
CA ARG A 118 25.44 18.82 14.05
C ARG A 118 25.43 17.53 14.87
N ALA A 119 24.31 17.16 15.48
CA ALA A 119 24.18 15.89 16.20
C ALA A 119 24.32 14.68 15.28
N VAL A 120 23.70 14.70 14.10
CA VAL A 120 23.84 13.65 13.08
C VAL A 120 25.29 13.51 12.64
N LEU A 121 25.97 14.63 12.36
CA LEU A 121 27.39 14.61 12.01
C LEU A 121 28.27 14.05 13.15
N ARG A 122 27.97 14.35 14.42
CA ARG A 122 28.70 13.76 15.56
C ARG A 122 28.49 12.26 15.65
N LYS A 123 27.24 11.79 15.51
CA LYS A 123 26.94 10.34 15.51
C LYS A 123 27.68 9.62 14.39
N LEU A 124 27.74 10.24 13.21
CA LEU A 124 28.49 9.69 12.07
C LEU A 124 29.99 9.56 12.37
N VAL A 125 30.59 10.55 13.05
CA VAL A 125 31.99 10.46 13.52
C VAL A 125 32.16 9.31 14.51
N THR A 126 31.28 9.19 15.51
CA THR A 126 31.34 8.11 16.50
C THR A 126 31.22 6.73 15.85
N VAL A 127 30.26 6.55 14.94
CA VAL A 127 30.09 5.28 14.21
C VAL A 127 31.28 5.00 13.31
N ALA A 128 31.86 6.01 12.66
CA ALA A 128 33.07 5.83 11.86
C ALA A 128 34.27 5.39 12.72
N ASP A 129 34.44 5.96 13.92
CA ASP A 129 35.49 5.56 14.85
C ASP A 129 35.28 4.12 15.37
N GLU A 130 34.03 3.72 15.64
CA GLU A 130 33.69 2.35 16.00
C GLU A 130 33.98 1.36 14.86
N ILE A 131 33.52 1.64 13.64
CA ILE A 131 33.77 0.81 12.46
C ILE A 131 35.28 0.68 12.23
N SER A 132 36.03 1.78 12.38
CA SER A 132 37.48 1.76 12.28
C SER A 132 38.09 0.88 13.37
N GLY A 133 37.62 0.99 14.62
CA GLY A 133 38.08 0.17 15.75
C GLY A 133 37.81 -1.32 15.53
N ASP A 134 36.60 -1.67 15.09
CA ASP A 134 36.17 -3.02 14.77
C ASP A 134 37.01 -3.63 13.62
N ALA A 135 37.39 -2.81 12.62
CA ALA A 135 38.26 -3.23 11.53
C ALA A 135 39.71 -3.50 11.96
N PHE A 136 40.26 -2.71 12.89
CA PHE A 136 41.60 -2.93 13.44
C PHE A 136 41.65 -4.09 14.45
N ASN A 137 40.55 -4.36 15.15
CA ASN A 137 40.46 -5.44 16.13
C ASN A 137 39.17 -6.27 15.94
N PRO A 138 39.16 -7.23 15.00
CA PRO A 138 37.97 -8.04 14.67
C PRO A 138 37.41 -8.90 15.80
N GLN A 139 38.13 -9.09 16.90
CA GLN A 139 37.75 -9.96 18.03
C GLN A 139 37.29 -11.38 17.63
N GLY A 140 37.78 -11.91 16.50
CA GLY A 140 37.40 -13.23 16.00
C GLY A 140 36.09 -13.28 15.19
N LYS A 141 35.46 -12.13 14.90
CA LYS A 141 34.33 -12.02 13.98
C LYS A 141 34.78 -12.22 12.53
N GLU A 142 33.91 -12.81 11.72
CA GLU A 142 34.14 -12.93 10.28
C GLU A 142 34.00 -11.57 9.59
N VAL A 143 34.71 -11.37 8.47
CA VAL A 143 34.69 -10.11 7.70
C VAL A 143 33.28 -9.74 7.25
N ARG A 144 32.45 -10.72 6.86
CA ARG A 144 31.05 -10.50 6.47
C ARG A 144 30.23 -9.90 7.61
N GLN A 145 30.34 -10.50 8.80
CA GLN A 145 29.65 -10.01 9.98
C GLN A 145 30.06 -8.58 10.34
N LEU A 146 31.34 -8.23 10.21
CA LEU A 146 31.81 -6.84 10.44
C LEU A 146 31.25 -5.84 9.43
N LEU A 147 31.10 -6.25 8.16
CA LEU A 147 30.47 -5.42 7.13
C LEU A 147 28.98 -5.21 7.42
N ASP A 148 28.25 -6.26 7.79
CA ASP A 148 26.83 -6.19 8.12
C ASP A 148 26.58 -5.30 9.35
N GLU A 149 27.42 -5.42 10.39
CA GLU A 149 27.37 -4.56 11.58
C GLU A 149 27.65 -3.10 11.23
N ALA A 150 28.64 -2.84 10.37
CA ALA A 150 28.96 -1.49 9.91
C ALA A 150 27.81 -0.86 9.10
N GLU A 151 27.21 -1.64 8.18
CA GLU A 151 26.07 -1.19 7.38
C GLU A 151 24.86 -0.87 8.27
N SER A 152 24.56 -1.75 9.24
CA SER A 152 23.49 -1.56 10.21
C SER A 152 23.68 -0.28 11.05
N LYS A 153 24.90 -0.03 11.56
CA LYS A 153 25.22 1.19 12.33
C LYS A 153 25.05 2.47 11.52
N VAL A 154 25.54 2.49 10.27
CA VAL A 154 25.38 3.65 9.37
C VAL A 154 23.91 3.86 9.01
N PHE A 155 23.19 2.77 8.77
CA PHE A 155 21.79 2.80 8.40
C PHE A 155 20.89 3.34 9.52
N ALA A 156 21.15 2.97 10.78
CA ALA A 156 20.42 3.49 11.94
C ALA A 156 20.45 5.03 12.01
N ILE A 157 21.57 5.66 11.61
CA ILE A 157 21.69 7.13 11.54
C ILE A 157 20.76 7.70 10.46
N ALA A 158 20.69 7.04 9.30
CA ALA A 158 19.85 7.49 8.19
C ALA A 158 18.35 7.40 8.50
N GLU A 159 17.93 6.35 9.21
CA GLU A 159 16.53 6.17 9.62
C GLU A 159 16.10 7.24 10.64
N GLU A 160 16.96 7.55 11.62
CA GLU A 160 16.70 8.59 12.61
C GLU A 160 16.63 10.00 11.98
N GLY A 161 17.32 10.22 10.85
CA GLY A 161 17.24 11.45 10.08
C GLY A 161 15.94 11.61 9.27
N ALA A 162 15.35 10.51 8.81
CA ALA A 162 14.15 10.51 7.98
C ALA A 162 12.84 10.70 8.78
N ARG A 163 12.80 10.28 10.05
CA ARG A 163 11.60 10.35 10.91
C ARG A 163 11.09 11.78 11.19
N GLY A 164 11.91 12.82 11.01
CA GLY A 164 11.55 14.21 11.29
C GLY A 164 10.98 15.01 10.10
N VAL A 165 10.79 14.39 8.92
CA VAL A 165 10.48 15.15 7.68
C VAL A 165 8.99 15.11 7.29
N GLN A 166 8.20 14.15 7.75
CA GLN A 166 6.78 14.02 7.38
C GLN A 166 5.85 14.33 8.56
N GLY A 167 5.41 15.59 8.66
CA GLY A 167 4.30 16.02 9.50
C GLY A 167 2.94 15.89 8.80
N PHE A 168 1.87 16.35 9.46
CA PHE A 168 0.55 16.44 8.85
C PHE A 168 0.57 17.34 7.60
N ILE A 169 -0.02 16.88 6.50
CA ILE A 169 -0.21 17.65 5.28
C ILE A 169 -1.65 18.17 5.29
N GLU A 170 -1.86 19.47 5.04
CA GLU A 170 -3.21 20.01 4.88
C GLU A 170 -3.92 19.34 3.68
N ILE A 171 -5.24 19.13 3.78
CA ILE A 171 -5.99 18.44 2.72
C ILE A 171 -6.06 19.24 1.41
N LYS A 172 -6.04 20.58 1.47
CA LYS A 172 -6.17 21.48 0.31
C LYS A 172 -5.15 21.21 -0.81
N PRO A 173 -3.83 21.15 -0.55
CA PRO A 173 -2.86 20.81 -1.57
C PRO A 173 -3.05 19.39 -2.15
N LEU A 174 -3.52 18.43 -1.35
CA LEU A 174 -3.80 17.07 -1.83
C LEU A 174 -5.00 17.05 -2.80
N LEU A 175 -6.07 17.77 -2.49
CA LEU A 175 -7.25 17.87 -3.37
C LEU A 175 -6.89 18.46 -4.74
N SER A 176 -5.98 19.43 -4.78
CA SER A 176 -5.52 20.02 -6.04
C SER A 176 -4.78 18.99 -6.90
N GLN A 177 -3.93 18.16 -6.28
CA GLN A 177 -3.23 17.06 -6.97
C GLN A 177 -4.20 15.98 -7.48
N VAL A 178 -5.24 15.66 -6.71
CA VAL A 178 -6.27 14.69 -7.11
C VAL A 178 -7.05 15.19 -8.32
N VAL A 179 -7.47 16.46 -8.31
CA VAL A 179 -8.19 17.07 -9.44
C VAL A 179 -7.31 17.11 -10.69
N GLU A 180 -6.04 17.50 -10.56
CA GLU A 180 -5.07 17.50 -11.67
C GLU A 180 -4.86 16.08 -12.23
N ARG A 181 -4.83 15.06 -11.36
CA ARG A 181 -4.73 13.66 -11.76
C ARG A 181 -5.97 13.19 -12.52
N ILE A 182 -7.18 13.54 -12.04
CA ILE A 182 -8.45 13.22 -12.72
C ILE A 182 -8.51 13.91 -14.09
N ASP A 183 -8.13 15.18 -14.16
CA ASP A 183 -8.11 15.96 -15.40
C ASP A 183 -7.14 15.34 -16.43
N THR A 184 -5.97 14.89 -15.97
CA THR A 184 -5.01 14.17 -16.82
C THR A 184 -5.59 12.86 -17.36
N LEU A 185 -6.32 12.11 -16.53
CA LEU A 185 -6.93 10.84 -16.93
C LEU A 185 -8.10 11.06 -17.91
N TYR A 186 -8.88 12.14 -17.73
CA TYR A 186 -9.98 12.49 -18.62
C TYR A 186 -9.51 12.88 -20.03
N HIS A 187 -8.36 13.54 -20.14
CA HIS A 187 -7.81 14.01 -21.41
C HIS A 187 -6.90 13.00 -22.14
N GLN A 188 -6.66 11.82 -21.58
CA GLN A 188 -5.91 10.76 -22.28
C GLN A 188 -6.77 10.15 -23.40
N GLU A 189 -6.43 10.45 -24.65
CA GLU A 189 -7.17 10.03 -25.87
C GLU A 189 -7.20 8.50 -26.11
N ASN A 190 -6.47 7.70 -25.33
CA ASN A 190 -6.47 6.23 -25.43
C ASN A 190 -7.37 5.63 -24.35
N SER A 191 -8.49 5.07 -24.82
CA SER A 191 -9.56 4.38 -24.08
C SER A 191 -9.10 3.07 -23.42
N THR A 192 -8.14 3.13 -22.51
CA THR A 192 -7.83 2.01 -21.62
C THR A 192 -8.12 2.44 -20.20
N ASP A 193 -9.03 1.73 -19.52
CA ASP A 193 -9.43 1.96 -18.12
C ASP A 193 -8.28 1.76 -17.10
N VAL A 194 -7.04 1.67 -17.57
CA VAL A 194 -5.83 1.37 -16.80
C VAL A 194 -5.18 2.68 -16.36
N THR A 195 -5.31 2.98 -15.07
CA THR A 195 -4.76 4.20 -14.46
C THR A 195 -3.38 3.98 -13.83
N GLY A 196 -3.03 2.71 -13.56
CA GLY A 196 -1.73 2.26 -13.05
C GLY A 196 -0.81 1.68 -14.13
N THR A 197 0.18 0.91 -13.69
CA THR A 197 1.09 0.15 -14.58
C THR A 197 0.34 -1.07 -15.12
N PRO A 198 0.17 -1.23 -16.45
CA PRO A 198 -0.60 -2.34 -17.01
C PRO A 198 0.07 -3.69 -16.76
N THR A 199 -0.73 -4.71 -16.47
CA THR A 199 -0.27 -6.09 -16.31
C THR A 199 -0.10 -6.80 -17.66
N GLY A 200 -0.79 -6.31 -18.71
CA GLY A 200 -0.83 -6.95 -20.03
C GLY A 200 -1.91 -8.02 -20.16
N PHE A 201 -2.68 -8.26 -19.09
CA PHE A 201 -3.86 -9.12 -19.09
C PHE A 201 -5.10 -8.24 -19.01
N VAL A 202 -5.88 -8.16 -20.09
CA VAL A 202 -7.04 -7.26 -20.19
C VAL A 202 -8.03 -7.47 -19.04
N ASP A 203 -8.34 -8.72 -18.70
CA ASP A 203 -9.30 -9.02 -17.64
C ASP A 203 -8.76 -8.61 -16.26
N LEU A 204 -7.45 -8.80 -16.02
CA LEU A 204 -6.81 -8.41 -14.76
C LEU A 204 -6.72 -6.89 -14.64
N ASP A 205 -6.33 -6.22 -15.71
CA ASP A 205 -6.24 -4.76 -15.79
C ASP A 205 -7.61 -4.10 -15.64
N ARG A 206 -8.68 -4.73 -16.11
CA ARG A 206 -10.06 -4.27 -15.85
C ARG A 206 -10.41 -4.36 -14.37
N MET A 207 -10.05 -5.46 -13.70
CA MET A 207 -10.36 -5.65 -12.28
C MET A 207 -9.49 -4.79 -11.34
N THR A 208 -8.28 -4.44 -11.76
CA THR A 208 -7.33 -3.71 -10.89
C THR A 208 -7.08 -2.26 -11.34
N SER A 209 -7.53 -1.87 -12.53
CA SER A 209 -7.12 -0.62 -13.19
C SER A 209 -5.59 -0.50 -13.36
N GLY A 210 -4.90 -1.63 -13.51
CA GLY A 210 -3.43 -1.75 -13.49
C GLY A 210 -2.85 -1.91 -12.08
N LEU A 211 -1.53 -1.78 -11.94
CA LEU A 211 -0.80 -1.85 -10.67
C LEU A 211 -0.28 -0.47 -10.28
N HIS A 212 -0.64 0.03 -9.11
CA HIS A 212 -0.35 1.42 -8.74
C HIS A 212 0.96 1.57 -7.96
N GLY A 213 1.60 2.72 -8.14
CA GLY A 213 2.78 3.08 -7.35
C GLY A 213 2.46 3.07 -5.87
N GLY A 214 3.33 2.46 -5.05
CA GLY A 214 3.07 2.33 -3.62
C GLY A 214 2.37 1.04 -3.20
N GLU A 215 1.90 0.22 -4.14
CA GLU A 215 1.24 -1.05 -3.85
C GLU A 215 2.22 -2.21 -3.69
N LEU A 216 1.90 -3.08 -2.74
CA LEU A 216 2.49 -4.39 -2.56
C LEU A 216 1.48 -5.44 -3.07
N VAL A 217 1.85 -6.08 -4.17
CA VAL A 217 1.06 -7.10 -4.86
C VAL A 217 1.67 -8.46 -4.54
N ILE A 218 0.86 -9.39 -4.04
CA ILE A 218 1.30 -10.75 -3.71
C ILE A 218 0.78 -11.72 -4.74
N ILE A 219 1.66 -12.50 -5.36
CA ILE A 219 1.26 -13.63 -6.20
C ILE A 219 1.59 -14.91 -5.44
N ALA A 220 0.55 -15.63 -5.04
CA ALA A 220 0.66 -16.81 -4.22
C ALA A 220 0.13 -18.07 -4.89
N GLY A 221 0.76 -19.21 -4.60
CA GLY A 221 0.39 -20.49 -5.21
C GLY A 221 1.30 -21.62 -4.76
N ARG A 222 0.83 -22.86 -4.95
CA ARG A 222 1.64 -24.07 -4.71
C ARG A 222 2.83 -24.15 -5.68
N PRO A 223 3.87 -24.97 -5.40
CA PRO A 223 4.95 -25.22 -6.35
C PRO A 223 4.42 -25.63 -7.72
N SER A 224 5.11 -25.21 -8.78
CA SER A 224 4.76 -25.54 -10.18
C SER A 224 3.43 -24.99 -10.70
N MET A 225 2.72 -24.14 -9.94
CA MET A 225 1.47 -23.51 -10.40
C MET A 225 1.67 -22.38 -11.40
N GLY A 226 2.89 -21.88 -11.58
CA GLY A 226 3.18 -20.83 -12.58
C GLY A 226 3.41 -19.42 -12.01
N LYS A 227 3.67 -19.26 -10.71
CA LYS A 227 3.95 -17.96 -10.06
C LYS A 227 4.99 -17.13 -10.80
N THR A 228 6.19 -17.68 -11.00
CA THR A 228 7.27 -16.99 -11.71
C THR A 228 6.89 -16.70 -13.17
N SER A 229 6.16 -17.60 -13.84
CA SER A 229 5.73 -17.36 -15.23
C SER A 229 4.80 -16.16 -15.32
N LEU A 230 3.77 -16.09 -14.47
CA LEU A 230 2.84 -14.97 -14.42
C LEU A 230 3.56 -13.65 -14.13
N ALA A 231 4.38 -13.62 -13.07
CA ALA A 231 5.10 -12.41 -12.68
C ALA A 231 6.06 -11.92 -13.77
N MET A 232 6.79 -12.85 -14.41
CA MET A 232 7.69 -12.50 -15.50
C MET A 232 6.97 -12.08 -16.76
N ASN A 233 5.77 -12.61 -17.06
CA ASN A 233 4.98 -12.12 -18.19
C ASN A 233 4.47 -10.70 -17.96
N ILE A 234 4.07 -10.37 -16.73
CA ILE A 234 3.73 -8.99 -16.36
C ILE A 234 4.96 -8.08 -16.53
N GLY A 235 6.11 -8.47 -15.97
CA GLY A 235 7.35 -7.70 -16.12
C GLY A 235 7.80 -7.53 -17.56
N GLU A 236 7.72 -8.60 -18.36
CA GLU A 236 8.01 -8.57 -19.80
C GLU A 236 7.12 -7.57 -20.52
N TYR A 237 5.80 -7.58 -20.27
CA TYR A 237 4.88 -6.62 -20.87
C TYR A 237 5.24 -5.17 -20.48
N VAL A 238 5.49 -4.92 -19.19
CA VAL A 238 5.87 -3.60 -18.68
C VAL A 238 7.17 -3.09 -19.32
N ALA A 239 8.16 -3.95 -19.50
CA ALA A 239 9.46 -3.56 -20.03
C ALA A 239 9.51 -3.46 -21.55
N VAL A 240 8.85 -4.38 -22.27
CA VAL A 240 8.96 -4.54 -23.72
C VAL A 240 7.87 -3.77 -24.45
N GLU A 241 6.62 -3.84 -23.99
CA GLU A 241 5.47 -3.24 -24.68
C GLU A 241 5.12 -1.87 -24.09
N TYR A 242 5.14 -1.74 -22.76
CA TYR A 242 4.87 -0.45 -22.09
C TYR A 242 6.12 0.45 -21.99
N GLY A 243 7.33 -0.13 -22.03
CA GLY A 243 8.59 0.61 -22.12
C GLY A 243 9.10 1.21 -20.81
N LEU A 244 8.66 0.71 -19.64
CA LEU A 244 9.18 1.14 -18.35
C LEU A 244 10.27 0.21 -17.79
N PRO A 245 11.31 0.74 -17.12
CA PRO A 245 12.35 -0.08 -16.50
C PRO A 245 11.81 -0.99 -15.39
N ILE A 246 12.24 -2.25 -15.35
CA ILE A 246 11.87 -3.20 -14.30
C ILE A 246 13.08 -3.75 -13.54
N ALA A 247 12.88 -4.04 -12.26
CA ALA A 247 13.87 -4.73 -11.42
C ALA A 247 13.35 -6.11 -11.03
N VAL A 248 14.17 -7.15 -11.20
CA VAL A 248 13.84 -8.53 -10.86
C VAL A 248 14.87 -9.07 -9.88
N PHE A 249 14.44 -9.34 -8.64
CA PHE A 249 15.23 -10.02 -7.63
C PHE A 249 14.85 -11.50 -7.64
N SER A 250 15.69 -12.33 -8.24
CA SER A 250 15.45 -13.78 -8.32
C SER A 250 16.38 -14.54 -7.39
N MET A 251 15.80 -15.12 -6.35
CA MET A 251 16.52 -15.89 -5.33
C MET A 251 16.38 -17.39 -5.56
N GLU A 252 15.36 -17.83 -6.31
CA GLU A 252 15.14 -19.24 -6.65
C GLU A 252 15.78 -19.64 -7.99
N MET A 253 15.76 -18.76 -8.99
CA MET A 253 16.16 -19.08 -10.36
C MET A 253 17.34 -18.21 -10.85
N PRO A 254 18.34 -18.78 -11.55
CA PRO A 254 19.39 -18.00 -12.20
C PRO A 254 18.82 -17.07 -13.27
N GLY A 255 19.42 -15.89 -13.46
CA GLY A 255 18.95 -14.89 -14.42
C GLY A 255 18.90 -15.42 -15.86
N THR A 256 19.81 -16.31 -16.22
CA THR A 256 19.81 -16.97 -17.54
C THR A 256 18.57 -17.82 -17.81
N GLN A 257 17.98 -18.44 -16.78
CA GLN A 257 16.75 -19.22 -16.93
C GLN A 257 15.52 -18.31 -17.09
N LEU A 258 15.50 -17.18 -16.39
CA LEU A 258 14.47 -16.16 -16.57
C LEU A 258 14.52 -15.55 -17.97
N ALA A 259 15.72 -15.19 -18.45
CA ALA A 259 15.92 -14.67 -19.80
C ALA A 259 15.45 -15.66 -20.87
N MET A 260 15.76 -16.95 -20.72
CA MET A 260 15.28 -17.99 -21.66
C MET A 260 13.75 -18.10 -21.68
N ARG A 261 13.08 -17.91 -20.54
CA ARG A 261 11.60 -17.88 -20.49
C ARG A 261 11.02 -16.67 -21.20
N MET A 262 11.57 -15.48 -20.97
CA MET A 262 11.13 -14.24 -21.64
C MET A 262 11.36 -14.32 -23.15
N LEU A 263 12.51 -14.83 -23.61
CA LEU A 263 12.76 -15.08 -25.04
C LEU A 263 11.75 -16.07 -25.64
N GLY A 264 11.38 -17.11 -24.88
CA GLY A 264 10.34 -18.06 -25.26
C GLY A 264 8.98 -17.40 -25.43
N SER A 265 8.61 -16.52 -24.50
CA SER A 265 7.35 -15.76 -24.51
C SER A 265 7.32 -14.77 -25.68
N VAL A 266 8.26 -13.82 -25.73
CA VAL A 266 8.35 -12.78 -26.78
C VAL A 266 8.44 -13.40 -28.17
N GLY A 267 9.27 -14.44 -28.33
CA GLY A 267 9.47 -15.12 -29.61
C GLY A 267 8.39 -16.12 -29.98
N ARG A 268 7.45 -16.42 -29.07
CA ARG A 268 6.48 -17.53 -29.17
C ARG A 268 7.15 -18.84 -29.57
N LEU A 269 8.23 -19.16 -28.88
CA LEU A 269 9.09 -20.32 -29.11
C LEU A 269 8.82 -21.41 -28.08
N ASP A 270 8.88 -22.66 -28.52
CA ASP A 270 8.75 -23.81 -27.62
C ASP A 270 9.91 -23.83 -26.60
N ALA A 271 9.56 -23.84 -25.31
CA ALA A 271 10.52 -23.76 -24.22
C ALA A 271 11.42 -25.01 -24.14
N HIS A 272 10.96 -26.18 -24.58
CA HIS A 272 11.78 -27.39 -24.59
C HIS A 272 12.82 -27.34 -25.71
N ARG A 273 12.45 -26.85 -26.90
CA ARG A 273 13.37 -26.63 -28.01
C ARG A 273 14.43 -25.59 -27.68
N LEU A 274 14.04 -24.46 -27.08
CA LEU A 274 14.99 -23.45 -26.60
C LEU A 274 15.98 -24.03 -25.59
N ARG A 275 15.50 -24.80 -24.62
CA ARG A 275 16.36 -25.43 -23.60
C ARG A 275 17.31 -26.48 -24.18
N THR A 276 16.87 -27.22 -25.19
CA THR A 276 17.68 -28.29 -25.81
C THR A 276 18.56 -27.80 -26.96
N GLY A 277 18.40 -26.55 -27.40
CA GLY A 277 19.07 -25.99 -28.58
C GLY A 277 18.60 -26.61 -29.90
N LYS A 278 17.53 -27.42 -29.90
CA LYS A 278 16.98 -28.08 -31.09
C LYS A 278 15.99 -27.17 -31.81
N LEU A 279 16.48 -26.02 -32.26
CA LEU A 279 15.70 -25.02 -33.00
C LEU A 279 15.61 -25.43 -34.47
N SER A 280 14.44 -25.22 -35.06
CA SER A 280 14.24 -25.35 -36.51
C SER A 280 14.66 -24.06 -37.23
N ASP A 281 14.83 -24.13 -38.55
CA ASP A 281 15.20 -22.96 -39.37
C ASP A 281 14.18 -21.81 -39.24
N GLU A 282 12.92 -22.12 -38.95
CA GLU A 282 11.84 -21.13 -38.71
C GLU A 282 11.90 -20.48 -37.32
N ASP A 283 12.57 -21.11 -36.35
CA ASP A 283 12.68 -20.61 -34.99
C ASP A 283 13.77 -19.53 -34.87
N TRP A 284 14.82 -19.59 -35.70
CA TRP A 284 15.93 -18.64 -35.67
C TRP A 284 15.53 -17.18 -35.94
N PRO A 285 14.68 -16.86 -36.93
CA PRO A 285 14.17 -15.51 -37.13
C PRO A 285 13.38 -14.99 -35.93
N LYS A 286 12.52 -15.82 -35.33
CA LYS A 286 11.73 -15.46 -34.13
C LYS A 286 12.61 -15.19 -32.93
N LEU A 287 13.63 -16.02 -32.72
CA LEU A 287 14.62 -15.83 -31.66
C LEU A 287 15.39 -14.53 -31.85
N THR A 288 15.83 -14.25 -33.08
CA THR A 288 16.56 -13.01 -33.40
C THR A 288 15.70 -11.77 -33.13
N HIS A 289 14.42 -11.81 -33.52
CA HIS A 289 13.47 -10.74 -33.23
C HIS A 289 13.25 -10.55 -31.72
N ALA A 290 13.08 -11.65 -30.98
CA ALA A 290 12.89 -11.60 -29.52
C ALA A 290 14.13 -11.05 -28.81
N MET A 291 15.35 -11.44 -29.23
CA MET A 291 16.58 -10.90 -28.68
C MET A 291 16.70 -9.39 -28.92
N GLN A 292 16.30 -8.90 -30.10
CA GLN A 292 16.33 -7.47 -30.40
C GLN A 292 15.38 -6.70 -29.46
N LYS A 293 14.10 -7.12 -29.39
CA LYS A 293 13.12 -6.51 -28.47
C LYS A 293 13.61 -6.51 -27.00
N MET A 294 14.15 -7.64 -26.55
CA MET A 294 14.66 -7.79 -25.18
C MET A 294 15.91 -6.96 -24.91
N SER A 295 16.76 -6.74 -25.92
CA SER A 295 17.96 -5.91 -25.79
C SER A 295 17.64 -4.42 -25.70
N ASP A 296 16.53 -3.99 -26.31
CA ASP A 296 16.06 -2.61 -26.25
C ASP A 296 15.29 -2.33 -24.95
N ALA A 297 14.75 -3.37 -24.30
CA ALA A 297 14.00 -3.29 -23.06
C ALA A 297 14.89 -3.12 -21.82
N GLN A 298 14.43 -2.32 -20.85
CA GLN A 298 15.17 -2.01 -19.63
C GLN A 298 14.86 -3.01 -18.50
N ILE A 299 15.39 -4.22 -18.61
CA ILE A 299 15.18 -5.31 -17.64
C ILE A 299 16.46 -5.55 -16.83
N PHE A 300 16.40 -5.36 -15.51
CA PHE A 300 17.54 -5.57 -14.60
C PHE A 300 17.30 -6.76 -13.68
N VAL A 301 18.20 -7.75 -13.72
CA VAL A 301 18.07 -8.97 -12.90
C VAL A 301 19.19 -9.03 -11.86
N ASP A 302 18.83 -9.25 -10.60
CA ASP A 302 19.72 -9.56 -9.50
C ASP A 302 19.45 -11.01 -9.05
N GLU A 303 20.46 -11.88 -9.17
CA GLU A 303 20.37 -13.30 -8.85
C GLU A 303 21.00 -13.67 -7.50
N GLN A 304 21.28 -12.68 -6.63
CA GLN A 304 21.84 -12.96 -5.32
C GLN A 304 20.83 -13.68 -4.42
N SER A 305 21.22 -14.85 -3.91
CA SER A 305 20.44 -15.63 -2.96
C SER A 305 20.41 -14.99 -1.58
N ALA A 306 19.32 -15.24 -0.83
CA ALA A 306 19.16 -14.84 0.57
C ALA A 306 19.38 -13.33 0.84
N LEU A 307 18.83 -12.48 -0.03
CA LEU A 307 18.86 -11.04 0.19
C LEU A 307 18.02 -10.66 1.42
N ASN A 308 18.61 -9.88 2.31
CA ASN A 308 17.84 -9.24 3.37
C ASN A 308 17.04 -8.04 2.79
N PRO A 309 15.94 -7.61 3.45
CA PRO A 309 15.12 -6.50 2.96
C PRO A 309 15.87 -5.17 2.82
N LEU A 310 16.90 -4.95 3.64
CA LEU A 310 17.69 -3.72 3.65
C LEU A 310 18.55 -3.60 2.39
N GLU A 311 19.28 -4.66 2.05
CA GLU A 311 20.08 -4.78 0.84
C GLU A 311 19.21 -4.64 -0.41
N LEU A 312 18.07 -5.34 -0.45
CA LEU A 312 17.12 -5.25 -1.56
C LEU A 312 16.69 -3.80 -1.78
N ARG A 313 16.32 -3.10 -0.70
CA ARG A 313 15.94 -1.68 -0.75
C ARG A 313 17.07 -0.78 -1.20
N ALA A 314 18.30 -0.98 -0.73
CA ALA A 314 19.46 -0.21 -1.15
C ALA A 314 19.73 -0.35 -2.66
N ARG A 315 19.61 -1.57 -3.19
CA ARG A 315 19.77 -1.87 -4.63
C ARG A 315 18.66 -1.28 -5.47
N ALA A 316 17.40 -1.47 -5.05
CA ALA A 316 16.24 -0.90 -5.73
C ALA A 316 16.31 0.64 -5.80
N ARG A 317 16.69 1.31 -4.69
CA ARG A 317 16.92 2.77 -4.68
C ARG A 317 18.01 3.21 -5.64
N ARG A 318 19.15 2.50 -5.66
CA ARG A 318 20.27 2.81 -6.55
C ARG A 318 19.86 2.70 -8.01
N LEU A 319 19.13 1.64 -8.37
CA LEU A 319 18.64 1.43 -9.73
C LEU A 319 17.57 2.47 -10.12
N SER A 320 16.60 2.74 -9.25
CA SER A 320 15.58 3.77 -9.48
C SER A 320 16.22 5.14 -9.76
N ARG A 321 17.28 5.53 -9.03
CA ARG A 321 18.03 6.77 -9.31
C ARG A 321 18.76 6.77 -10.66
N GLN A 322 19.23 5.63 -11.12
CA GLN A 322 19.90 5.51 -12.43
C GLN A 322 18.90 5.61 -13.58
N CYS A 323 17.71 5.03 -13.41
CA CYS A 323 16.66 4.99 -14.42
C CYS A 323 15.69 6.19 -14.34
N GLY A 324 15.73 6.98 -13.27
CA GLY A 324 14.77 8.03 -12.96
C GLY A 324 13.53 7.49 -12.23
N GLN A 325 12.84 6.52 -12.84
CA GLN A 325 11.70 5.82 -12.26
C GLN A 325 11.66 4.36 -12.74
N LEU A 326 11.29 3.44 -11.84
CA LEU A 326 11.01 2.05 -12.20
C LEU A 326 9.50 1.90 -12.45
N GLY A 327 9.12 1.08 -13.43
CA GLY A 327 7.72 0.69 -13.66
C GLY A 327 7.28 -0.46 -12.75
N LEU A 328 8.19 -1.36 -12.38
CA LEU A 328 7.85 -2.54 -11.58
C LEU A 328 9.06 -3.12 -10.86
N ILE A 329 8.85 -3.63 -9.65
CA ILE A 329 9.83 -4.46 -8.92
C ILE A 329 9.22 -5.85 -8.72
N ILE A 330 9.93 -6.91 -9.10
CA ILE A 330 9.52 -8.30 -8.93
C ILE A 330 10.49 -9.00 -7.97
N ILE A 331 9.95 -9.75 -7.00
CA ILE A 331 10.74 -10.48 -5.99
C ILE A 331 10.29 -11.95 -5.97
N ASP A 332 11.18 -12.86 -6.38
CA ASP A 332 10.94 -14.31 -6.47
C ASP A 332 11.89 -15.08 -5.54
N TYR A 333 11.49 -15.57 -4.36
CA TYR A 333 10.21 -15.40 -3.65
C TYR A 333 10.48 -15.09 -2.17
N LEU A 334 9.48 -14.52 -1.48
CA LEU A 334 9.62 -13.93 -0.14
C LEU A 334 10.27 -14.85 0.88
N GLN A 335 9.89 -16.13 0.90
CA GLN A 335 10.37 -17.07 1.89
C GLN A 335 11.83 -17.53 1.67
N LEU A 336 12.57 -16.98 0.70
CA LEU A 336 14.02 -17.14 0.60
C LEU A 336 14.80 -15.96 1.18
N MET A 337 14.12 -14.87 1.56
CA MET A 337 14.75 -13.75 2.25
C MET A 337 15.05 -14.13 3.70
N SER A 338 16.18 -13.62 4.19
CA SER A 338 16.62 -13.75 5.57
C SER A 338 16.60 -12.39 6.27
N SER A 339 16.04 -12.31 7.49
CA SER A 339 16.26 -11.16 8.38
C SER A 339 17.66 -11.21 8.99
N ALA A 340 18.17 -10.03 9.38
CA ALA A 340 19.46 -9.91 10.05
C ALA A 340 19.45 -10.49 11.48
N SER A 341 18.27 -10.75 12.05
CA SER A 341 18.06 -11.27 13.41
C SER A 341 18.08 -12.80 13.45
N SER A 342 19.25 -13.37 13.80
CA SER A 342 19.40 -14.80 14.08
C SER A 342 18.57 -15.21 15.31
N GLY A 343 17.50 -16.00 15.12
CA GLY A 343 16.78 -16.69 16.21
C GLY A 343 15.30 -16.35 16.40
N GLU A 344 14.70 -15.51 15.55
CA GLU A 344 13.28 -15.16 15.64
C GLU A 344 12.34 -16.19 15.01
N ASN A 345 11.07 -16.17 15.43
CA ASN A 345 10.03 -16.99 14.84
C ASN A 345 9.81 -16.58 13.38
N ARG A 346 9.77 -17.55 12.45
CA ARG A 346 9.65 -17.30 11.01
C ARG A 346 8.48 -16.38 10.63
N ALA A 347 7.38 -16.45 11.38
CA ALA A 347 6.23 -15.57 11.19
C ALA A 347 6.57 -14.09 11.43
N THR A 348 7.41 -13.78 12.43
CA THR A 348 7.86 -12.42 12.74
C THR A 348 8.77 -11.90 11.63
N GLU A 349 9.73 -12.71 11.20
CA GLU A 349 10.64 -12.38 10.11
C GLU A 349 9.89 -12.06 8.81
N ILE A 350 8.90 -12.89 8.43
CA ILE A 350 8.10 -12.61 7.24
C ILE A 350 7.25 -11.33 7.41
N SER A 351 6.79 -11.04 8.63
CA SER A 351 6.08 -9.79 8.93
C SER A 351 6.97 -8.57 8.73
N GLU A 352 8.23 -8.62 9.15
CA GLU A 352 9.20 -7.55 8.92
C GLU A 352 9.52 -7.37 7.43
N ILE A 353 9.72 -8.48 6.72
CA ILE A 353 9.95 -8.46 5.27
C ILE A 353 8.78 -7.78 4.56
N SER A 354 7.55 -8.23 4.83
CA SER A 354 6.31 -7.69 4.25
C SER A 354 6.18 -6.17 4.45
N ARG A 355 6.37 -5.69 5.69
CA ARG A 355 6.34 -4.26 6.02
C ARG A 355 7.44 -3.48 5.31
N SER A 356 8.65 -4.04 5.25
CA SER A 356 9.78 -3.41 4.58
C SER A 356 9.52 -3.24 3.08
N LEU A 357 8.92 -4.25 2.44
CA LEU A 357 8.56 -4.19 1.03
C LEU A 357 7.41 -3.22 0.76
N LYS A 358 6.39 -3.17 1.63
CA LYS A 358 5.34 -2.15 1.53
C LYS A 358 5.89 -0.74 1.70
N SER A 359 6.85 -0.55 2.61
CA SER A 359 7.55 0.71 2.77
C SER A 359 8.38 1.07 1.53
N LEU A 360 9.09 0.10 0.93
CA LEU A 360 9.83 0.28 -0.32
C LEU A 360 8.92 0.72 -1.47
N ALA A 361 7.77 0.05 -1.64
CA ALA A 361 6.79 0.37 -2.67
C ALA A 361 6.34 1.83 -2.54
N LYS A 362 5.94 2.25 -1.33
CA LYS A 362 5.49 3.62 -1.03
C LYS A 362 6.60 4.65 -1.23
N GLU A 363 7.81 4.32 -0.80
CA GLU A 363 8.94 5.24 -0.86
C GLU A 363 9.38 5.53 -2.30
N LEU A 364 9.46 4.48 -3.13
CA LEU A 364 9.84 4.64 -4.53
C LEU A 364 8.65 5.04 -5.42
N ASN A 365 7.42 4.95 -4.91
CA ASN A 365 6.19 5.08 -5.68
C ASN A 365 6.16 4.12 -6.90
N VAL A 366 6.49 2.85 -6.66
CA VAL A 366 6.57 1.79 -7.68
C VAL A 366 5.78 0.58 -7.19
N PRO A 367 5.00 -0.10 -8.05
CA PRO A 367 4.35 -1.35 -7.67
C PRO A 367 5.41 -2.44 -7.41
N VAL A 368 5.25 -3.18 -6.31
CA VAL A 368 6.13 -4.28 -5.93
C VAL A 368 5.34 -5.58 -5.98
N ILE A 369 5.69 -6.47 -6.91
CA ILE A 369 5.19 -7.85 -6.94
C ILE A 369 6.13 -8.74 -6.13
N ALA A 370 5.58 -9.43 -5.13
CA ALA A 370 6.32 -10.42 -4.36
C ALA A 370 5.65 -11.79 -4.43
N LEU A 371 6.43 -12.81 -4.76
CA LEU A 371 5.92 -14.17 -4.87
C LEU A 371 5.89 -14.83 -3.49
N SER A 372 4.82 -15.57 -3.22
CA SER A 372 4.66 -16.31 -1.96
C SER A 372 4.22 -17.75 -2.19
N GLN A 373 4.77 -18.67 -1.41
CA GLN A 373 4.32 -20.05 -1.42
C GLN A 373 3.22 -20.30 -0.37
N LEU A 374 2.18 -21.04 -0.77
CA LEU A 374 1.08 -21.43 0.12
C LEU A 374 1.42 -22.65 0.98
N ASN A 375 0.76 -22.78 2.13
CA ASN A 375 0.89 -23.94 3.01
C ASN A 375 0.48 -25.25 2.31
N ARG A 376 1.08 -26.38 2.70
CA ARG A 376 0.76 -27.72 2.20
C ARG A 376 -0.63 -28.21 2.64
N GLY A 377 -1.18 -27.66 3.73
CA GLY A 377 -2.52 -28.01 4.23
C GLY A 377 -3.64 -27.83 3.20
N LEU A 378 -3.45 -26.93 2.22
CA LEU A 378 -4.35 -26.74 1.08
C LEU A 378 -4.65 -28.05 0.34
N GLU A 379 -3.65 -28.93 0.17
CA GLU A 379 -3.78 -30.17 -0.61
C GLU A 379 -4.66 -31.22 0.06
N GLN A 380 -4.94 -31.06 1.36
CA GLN A 380 -5.80 -31.96 2.12
C GLN A 380 -7.28 -31.58 2.02
N ARG A 381 -7.59 -30.37 1.52
CA ARG A 381 -8.97 -29.90 1.37
C ARG A 381 -9.62 -30.54 0.12
N PRO A 382 -10.92 -30.85 0.16
CA PRO A 382 -11.64 -31.31 -1.03
C PRO A 382 -11.59 -30.30 -2.18
N ASN A 383 -11.78 -29.02 -1.86
CA ASN A 383 -11.55 -27.91 -2.78
C ASN A 383 -10.12 -27.37 -2.58
N LYS A 384 -9.31 -27.48 -3.63
CA LYS A 384 -7.89 -27.08 -3.64
C LYS A 384 -7.67 -25.65 -4.14
N ARG A 385 -8.75 -24.89 -4.39
CA ARG A 385 -8.63 -23.46 -4.67
C ARG A 385 -8.06 -22.74 -3.44
N PRO A 386 -6.98 -21.95 -3.59
CA PRO A 386 -6.42 -21.19 -2.51
C PRO A 386 -7.40 -20.18 -1.90
N VAL A 387 -7.25 -19.93 -0.61
CA VAL A 387 -7.96 -18.90 0.14
C VAL A 387 -6.98 -18.15 1.05
N MET A 388 -7.38 -17.02 1.62
CA MET A 388 -6.51 -16.21 2.49
C MET A 388 -5.83 -17.01 3.61
N SER A 389 -6.56 -17.91 4.26
CA SER A 389 -6.04 -18.72 5.34
C SER A 389 -4.90 -19.67 4.92
N ASP A 390 -4.63 -19.86 3.63
CA ASP A 390 -3.50 -20.65 3.14
C ASP A 390 -2.15 -19.90 3.19
N LEU A 391 -2.18 -18.57 3.40
CA LEU A 391 -1.00 -17.73 3.68
C LEU A 391 -0.54 -17.83 5.16
N ARG A 392 -1.14 -18.74 5.94
CA ARG A 392 -1.14 -18.87 7.42
C ARG A 392 0.17 -18.65 8.18
N GLU A 393 1.33 -18.85 7.55
CA GLU A 393 2.62 -18.57 8.19
C GLU A 393 2.92 -17.06 8.26
N SER A 394 2.03 -16.21 7.74
CA SER A 394 2.30 -14.80 7.47
C SER A 394 1.04 -13.93 7.45
N GLY A 395 0.26 -13.90 8.54
CA GLY A 395 -0.91 -12.99 8.65
C GLY A 395 -0.59 -11.51 8.39
N ALA A 396 0.67 -11.11 8.56
CA ALA A 396 1.14 -9.76 8.20
C ALA A 396 1.16 -9.53 6.68
N ILE A 397 1.48 -10.54 5.85
CA ILE A 397 1.41 -10.42 4.38
C ILE A 397 -0.01 -10.08 3.97
N GLU A 398 -1.00 -10.78 4.53
CA GLU A 398 -2.41 -10.51 4.26
C GLU A 398 -2.78 -9.07 4.62
N GLN A 399 -2.28 -8.53 5.73
CA GLN A 399 -2.60 -7.16 6.17
C GLN A 399 -1.90 -6.09 5.33
N ASP A 400 -0.61 -6.27 5.04
CA ASP A 400 0.24 -5.27 4.39
C ASP A 400 0.04 -5.22 2.87
N ALA A 401 -0.31 -6.33 2.24
CA ALA A 401 -0.60 -6.39 0.81
C ALA A 401 -1.83 -5.55 0.46
N ASP A 402 -1.77 -4.90 -0.70
CA ASP A 402 -2.91 -4.19 -1.28
C ASP A 402 -3.69 -5.13 -2.19
N VAL A 403 -2.99 -5.94 -2.97
CA VAL A 403 -3.58 -6.92 -3.89
C VAL A 403 -2.97 -8.30 -3.65
N ILE A 404 -3.80 -9.35 -3.65
CA ILE A 404 -3.36 -10.74 -3.53
C ILE A 404 -3.99 -11.57 -4.64
N PHE A 405 -3.15 -12.11 -5.51
CA PHE A 405 -3.52 -13.07 -6.54
C PHE A 405 -3.15 -14.48 -6.12
N PHE A 406 -4.11 -15.40 -6.19
CA PHE A 406 -3.84 -16.82 -6.06
C PHE A 406 -3.88 -17.49 -7.43
N ILE A 407 -2.91 -18.35 -7.70
CA ILE A 407 -2.87 -19.14 -8.93
C ILE A 407 -3.38 -20.56 -8.64
N TYR A 408 -4.40 -20.97 -9.39
CA TYR A 408 -4.92 -22.32 -9.39
C TYR A 408 -4.86 -22.93 -10.80
N ARG A 409 -4.39 -24.17 -10.90
CA ARG A 409 -4.40 -24.95 -12.16
C ARG A 409 -5.03 -26.30 -11.89
N ASP A 410 -6.20 -26.51 -12.46
CA ASP A 410 -6.98 -27.72 -12.20
C ASP A 410 -6.26 -28.98 -12.70
N GLU A 411 -5.62 -28.89 -13.87
CA GLU A 411 -4.87 -30.00 -14.50
C GLU A 411 -3.74 -30.58 -13.65
N VAL A 412 -3.20 -29.81 -12.70
CA VAL A 412 -2.14 -30.28 -11.79
C VAL A 412 -2.70 -31.27 -10.77
N TYR A 413 -3.96 -31.11 -10.40
CA TYR A 413 -4.65 -31.95 -9.42
C TYR A 413 -5.55 -33.00 -10.06
N ASN A 414 -6.06 -32.73 -11.26
CA ASN A 414 -7.02 -33.54 -11.97
C ASN A 414 -6.52 -33.84 -13.40
N PRO A 415 -5.94 -35.04 -13.66
CA PRO A 415 -5.41 -35.40 -14.98
C PRO A 415 -6.42 -35.39 -16.12
N ASP A 416 -7.71 -35.54 -15.80
CA ASP A 416 -8.83 -35.55 -16.75
C ASP A 416 -9.56 -34.20 -16.83
N SER A 417 -8.97 -33.13 -16.28
CA SER A 417 -9.55 -31.79 -16.32
C SER A 417 -9.87 -31.36 -17.75
N GLN A 418 -11.01 -30.70 -17.93
CA GLN A 418 -11.41 -30.12 -19.22
C GLN A 418 -10.67 -28.81 -19.50
N ASP A 419 -10.13 -28.15 -18.47
CA ASP A 419 -9.46 -26.86 -18.53
C ASP A 419 -7.92 -27.01 -18.63
N LYS A 420 -7.44 -27.99 -19.41
CA LYS A 420 -6.00 -28.22 -19.61
C LYS A 420 -5.33 -27.02 -20.28
N GLY A 421 -4.18 -26.64 -19.75
CA GLY A 421 -3.44 -25.46 -20.19
C GLY A 421 -3.98 -24.13 -19.68
N THR A 422 -5.06 -24.12 -18.89
CA THR A 422 -5.65 -22.92 -18.30
C THR A 422 -5.18 -22.74 -16.85
N ALA A 423 -4.90 -21.49 -16.48
CA ALA A 423 -4.64 -21.10 -15.10
C ALA A 423 -5.71 -20.09 -14.65
N GLU A 424 -6.33 -20.36 -13.51
CA GLU A 424 -7.28 -19.48 -12.84
C GLU A 424 -6.49 -18.53 -11.93
N ILE A 425 -6.70 -17.23 -12.09
CA ILE A 425 -6.13 -16.19 -11.22
C ILE A 425 -7.26 -15.70 -10.31
N ILE A 426 -7.21 -16.08 -9.05
CA ILE A 426 -8.21 -15.71 -8.05
C ILE A 426 -7.73 -14.46 -7.34
N ILE A 427 -8.48 -13.36 -7.43
CA ILE A 427 -8.21 -12.16 -6.63
C ILE A 427 -8.76 -12.43 -5.24
N GLY A 428 -7.86 -12.75 -4.31
CA GLY A 428 -8.25 -13.02 -2.94
C GLY A 428 -8.43 -11.73 -2.13
N LYS A 429 -7.65 -10.69 -2.46
CA LYS A 429 -7.71 -9.36 -1.83
C LYS A 429 -7.43 -8.30 -2.88
N GLN A 430 -8.21 -7.23 -2.83
CA GLN A 430 -7.99 -6.01 -3.57
C GLN A 430 -8.46 -4.84 -2.68
N ARG A 431 -7.52 -4.00 -2.20
CA ARG A 431 -7.85 -2.87 -1.32
C ARG A 431 -8.62 -1.76 -2.04
N ASN A 432 -8.45 -1.66 -3.36
CA ASN A 432 -8.88 -0.50 -4.16
C ASN A 432 -9.95 -0.87 -5.22
N GLY A 433 -10.65 -2.01 -5.06
CA GLY A 433 -11.57 -2.58 -6.03
C GLY A 433 -12.28 -3.84 -5.50
N PRO A 434 -13.26 -4.42 -6.24
CA PRO A 434 -14.21 -5.40 -5.71
C PRO A 434 -13.60 -6.77 -5.37
N ILE A 435 -14.21 -7.48 -4.40
CA ILE A 435 -13.86 -8.86 -3.98
C ILE A 435 -15.15 -9.64 -3.58
N GLY A 436 -16.11 -9.87 -4.49
CA GLY A 436 -17.42 -10.44 -4.12
C GLY A 436 -17.62 -11.96 -4.33
N VAL A 437 -18.40 -12.59 -3.43
CA VAL A 437 -19.04 -13.91 -3.68
C VAL A 437 -20.15 -13.77 -4.73
N ALA A 438 -20.78 -12.60 -4.77
CA ALA A 438 -21.69 -12.17 -5.83
C ALA A 438 -20.96 -12.17 -7.19
N ASP A 439 -19.83 -11.48 -7.27
CA ASP A 439 -18.98 -11.42 -8.48
C ASP A 439 -18.58 -12.82 -8.94
N LYS A 440 -18.27 -13.72 -7.99
CA LYS A 440 -17.96 -15.10 -8.31
C LYS A 440 -19.15 -15.83 -8.94
N LEU A 441 -20.35 -15.65 -8.42
CA LEU A 441 -21.56 -16.25 -8.99
C LEU A 441 -21.90 -15.62 -10.35
N THR A 442 -21.73 -14.31 -10.49
CA THR A 442 -21.84 -13.54 -11.73
C THR A 442 -20.88 -14.10 -12.78
N HIS A 443 -19.62 -14.31 -12.41
CA HIS A 443 -18.59 -14.89 -13.27
C HIS A 443 -18.88 -16.35 -13.63
N GLU A 444 -19.25 -17.20 -12.66
CA GLU A 444 -19.65 -18.59 -12.90
C GLU A 444 -20.85 -18.67 -13.86
N THR A 445 -21.79 -17.73 -13.76
CA THR A 445 -22.99 -17.68 -14.61
C THR A 445 -22.67 -17.17 -16.02
N ILE A 446 -21.80 -16.17 -16.17
CA ILE A 446 -21.31 -15.69 -17.48
C ILE A 446 -20.49 -16.78 -18.19
N ASP A 447 -19.63 -17.49 -17.46
CA ASP A 447 -18.88 -18.63 -18.00
C ASP A 447 -19.82 -19.75 -18.49
N LEU A 448 -20.86 -20.05 -17.70
CA LEU A 448 -21.87 -21.02 -18.09
C LEU A 448 -22.63 -20.56 -19.33
N LEU A 449 -22.97 -19.27 -19.42
CA LEU A 449 -23.64 -18.67 -20.57
C LEU A 449 -22.81 -18.82 -21.85
N HIS A 450 -21.49 -18.61 -21.76
CA HIS A 450 -20.58 -18.79 -22.89
C HIS A 450 -20.44 -20.24 -23.34
N LYS A 451 -20.48 -21.19 -22.40
CA LYS A 451 -20.38 -22.63 -22.66
C LYS A 451 -21.71 -23.25 -23.12
N THR A 452 -22.83 -22.57 -22.89
CA THR A 452 -24.17 -23.08 -23.22
C THR A 452 -24.56 -22.71 -24.65
N PHE A 453 -24.85 -23.72 -25.48
CA PHE A 453 -25.16 -23.52 -26.91
C PHE A 453 -26.62 -23.10 -27.17
N ILE A 454 -27.54 -23.44 -26.26
CA ILE A 454 -28.97 -23.08 -26.34
C ILE A 454 -29.35 -22.44 -25.01
N THR A 455 -29.64 -21.15 -25.03
CA THR A 455 -30.08 -20.37 -23.87
C THR A 455 -31.62 -20.32 -23.80
N PRO A 456 -32.21 -20.12 -22.61
CA PRO A 456 -33.66 -20.06 -22.45
C PRO A 456 -34.32 -18.83 -23.10
N PHE A 457 -33.57 -17.74 -23.25
CA PHE A 457 -33.91 -16.50 -23.96
C PHE A 457 -32.61 -15.84 -24.43
N ASP A 458 -32.66 -14.59 -24.91
CA ASP A 458 -31.52 -13.94 -25.56
C ASP A 458 -30.30 -13.86 -24.63
N ARG A 459 -29.12 -14.08 -25.21
CA ARG A 459 -27.86 -14.15 -24.45
C ARG A 459 -27.50 -12.79 -23.85
N ASP A 460 -27.68 -11.72 -24.61
CA ASP A 460 -27.33 -10.38 -24.16
C ASP A 460 -28.30 -9.91 -23.08
N GLU A 461 -29.56 -10.34 -23.13
CA GLU A 461 -30.53 -10.15 -22.04
C GLU A 461 -30.14 -10.88 -20.76
N ILE A 462 -29.71 -12.15 -20.85
CA ILE A 462 -29.22 -12.91 -19.69
C ILE A 462 -28.00 -12.20 -19.09
N HIS A 463 -27.06 -11.76 -19.93
CA HIS A 463 -25.87 -11.05 -19.46
C HIS A 463 -26.25 -9.74 -18.75
N LYS A 464 -27.11 -8.91 -19.34
CA LYS A 464 -27.58 -7.67 -18.72
C LYS A 464 -28.27 -7.94 -17.39
N LEU A 465 -29.17 -8.92 -17.34
CA LEU A 465 -29.88 -9.29 -16.12
C LEU A 465 -28.92 -9.68 -14.98
N ILE A 466 -27.91 -10.51 -15.27
CA ILE A 466 -26.92 -10.95 -14.27
C ILE A 466 -26.10 -9.75 -13.77
N THR A 467 -25.61 -8.91 -14.67
CA THR A 467 -24.80 -7.74 -14.30
C THR A 467 -25.61 -6.75 -13.46
N THR A 468 -26.84 -6.43 -13.85
CA THR A 468 -27.68 -5.49 -13.08
C THR A 468 -28.11 -6.07 -11.73
N MET A 469 -28.24 -7.39 -11.60
CA MET A 469 -28.45 -8.03 -10.29
C MET A 469 -27.20 -7.98 -9.39
N ASP A 470 -26.00 -8.01 -9.98
CA ASP A 470 -24.72 -7.81 -9.28
C ASP A 470 -24.65 -6.39 -8.68
N ASP A 471 -25.05 -5.38 -9.46
CA ASP A 471 -25.09 -3.98 -9.01
C ASP A 471 -25.94 -3.80 -7.73
N ILE A 472 -27.06 -4.54 -7.59
CA ILE A 472 -27.89 -4.52 -6.36
C ILE A 472 -27.10 -5.02 -5.16
N LEU A 473 -26.33 -6.10 -5.34
CA LEU A 473 -25.56 -6.73 -4.25
C LEU A 473 -24.39 -5.85 -3.82
N ASP A 474 -23.71 -5.22 -4.79
CA ASP A 474 -22.63 -4.26 -4.54
C ASP A 474 -23.14 -3.05 -3.74
N LEU A 475 -24.28 -2.48 -4.14
CA LEU A 475 -24.87 -1.36 -3.41
C LEU A 475 -25.32 -1.75 -2.00
N MET A 476 -25.81 -2.98 -1.79
CA MET A 476 -26.10 -3.47 -0.44
C MET A 476 -24.85 -3.60 0.43
N GLU A 477 -23.73 -4.04 -0.15
CA GLU A 477 -22.44 -4.08 0.53
C GLU A 477 -21.94 -2.65 0.84
N ASP A 478 -22.14 -1.69 -0.07
CA ASP A 478 -21.82 -0.28 0.15
C ASP A 478 -22.65 0.34 1.27
N VAL A 479 -23.94 0.04 1.37
CA VAL A 479 -24.78 0.46 2.51
C VAL A 479 -24.23 -0.09 3.83
N ALA A 480 -23.92 -1.39 3.89
CA ALA A 480 -23.41 -2.03 5.10
C ALA A 480 -22.02 -1.46 5.49
N THR A 481 -21.17 -1.26 4.48
CA THR A 481 -19.84 -0.68 4.63
C THR A 481 -19.93 0.76 5.09
N ALA A 482 -20.83 1.57 4.53
CA ALA A 482 -21.05 2.96 4.93
C ALA A 482 -21.51 3.05 6.38
N VAL A 483 -22.45 2.22 6.83
CA VAL A 483 -22.89 2.17 8.24
C VAL A 483 -21.74 1.88 9.19
N TRP A 484 -20.89 0.91 8.83
CA TRP A 484 -19.73 0.54 9.63
C TRP A 484 -18.62 1.60 9.61
N LEU A 485 -18.22 2.05 8.42
CA LEU A 485 -17.14 3.00 8.18
C LEU A 485 -17.44 4.37 8.80
N TYR A 486 -18.70 4.78 8.73
CA TYR A 486 -19.15 6.04 9.31
C TYR A 486 -19.43 5.93 10.82
N ASP A 487 -19.24 4.76 11.43
CA ASP A 487 -19.50 4.53 12.85
C ASP A 487 -20.90 4.98 13.27
N VAL A 488 -21.91 4.56 12.49
CA VAL A 488 -23.31 4.94 12.74
C VAL A 488 -23.90 4.01 13.79
N GLN A 489 -24.01 4.52 15.01
CA GLN A 489 -24.46 3.77 16.19
C GLN A 489 -26.00 3.58 16.24
N SER A 490 -26.75 4.43 15.55
CA SER A 490 -28.20 4.35 15.46
C SER A 490 -28.68 4.87 14.11
N LEU A 491 -29.56 4.13 13.45
CA LEU A 491 -30.22 4.54 12.21
C LEU A 491 -31.46 5.38 12.51
N THR A 492 -31.77 6.32 11.61
CA THR A 492 -33.02 7.07 11.67
C THR A 492 -34.21 6.14 11.39
N PRO A 493 -35.42 6.46 11.92
CA PRO A 493 -36.62 5.71 11.60
C PRO A 493 -36.88 5.61 10.09
N GLU A 494 -36.59 6.68 9.35
CA GLU A 494 -36.74 6.75 7.91
C GLU A 494 -35.75 5.84 7.18
N ALA A 495 -34.48 5.79 7.61
CA ALA A 495 -33.50 4.84 7.06
C ALA A 495 -33.91 3.38 7.34
N GLY A 496 -34.51 3.11 8.51
CA GLY A 496 -35.06 1.79 8.83
C GLY A 496 -36.25 1.40 7.93
N GLN A 497 -37.12 2.35 7.60
CA GLN A 497 -38.22 2.14 6.65
C GLN A 497 -37.70 1.91 5.23
N LEU A 498 -36.74 2.71 4.78
CA LEU A 498 -36.14 2.59 3.46
C LEU A 498 -35.41 1.25 3.29
N ALA A 499 -34.68 0.79 4.32
CA ALA A 499 -34.07 -0.54 4.33
C ALA A 499 -35.11 -1.68 4.24
N GLN A 500 -36.29 -1.50 4.84
CA GLN A 500 -37.38 -2.47 4.72
C GLN A 500 -37.96 -2.51 3.28
N ILE A 501 -38.05 -1.34 2.62
CA ILE A 501 -38.45 -1.24 1.21
C ILE A 501 -37.40 -1.91 0.30
N CYS A 502 -36.11 -1.70 0.57
CA CYS A 502 -35.01 -2.39 -0.14
C CYS A 502 -35.16 -3.91 -0.04
N ALA A 503 -35.31 -4.43 1.19
CA ALA A 503 -35.48 -5.86 1.42
C ALA A 503 -36.70 -6.43 0.68
N SER A 504 -37.83 -5.72 0.73
CA SER A 504 -39.04 -6.10 -0.01
C SER A 504 -38.82 -6.07 -1.53
N SER A 505 -38.09 -5.09 -2.05
CA SER A 505 -37.80 -4.96 -3.48
C SER A 505 -36.94 -6.12 -3.97
N CYS A 506 -35.91 -6.50 -3.20
CA CYS A 506 -35.07 -7.65 -3.54
C CYS A 506 -35.80 -8.99 -3.43
N GLU A 507 -36.72 -9.14 -2.47
CA GLU A 507 -37.59 -10.32 -2.41
C GLU A 507 -38.48 -10.44 -3.67
N GLN A 508 -39.00 -9.32 -4.18
CA GLN A 508 -39.79 -9.29 -5.41
C GLN A 508 -38.93 -9.60 -6.64
N VAL A 509 -37.73 -9.01 -6.75
CA VAL A 509 -36.76 -9.34 -7.82
C VAL A 509 -36.44 -10.84 -7.83
N ALA A 510 -36.15 -11.42 -6.66
CA ALA A 510 -35.86 -12.85 -6.55
C ALA A 510 -37.05 -13.73 -7.00
N GLN A 511 -38.28 -13.31 -6.68
CA GLN A 511 -39.49 -13.99 -7.13
C GLN A 511 -39.69 -13.87 -8.65
N ALA A 512 -39.48 -12.69 -9.22
CA ALA A 512 -39.58 -12.46 -10.66
C ALA A 512 -38.58 -13.31 -11.44
N VAL A 513 -37.30 -13.32 -11.04
CA VAL A 513 -36.25 -14.14 -11.65
C VAL A 513 -36.55 -15.64 -11.54
N ALA A 514 -37.11 -16.09 -10.42
CA ALA A 514 -37.47 -17.50 -10.25
C ALA A 514 -38.56 -17.96 -11.25
N LEU A 515 -39.46 -17.05 -11.63
CA LEU A 515 -40.56 -17.32 -12.56
C LEU A 515 -40.16 -17.27 -14.04
N LEU A 516 -39.00 -16.70 -14.39
CA LEU A 516 -38.46 -16.70 -15.77
C LEU A 516 -38.25 -18.10 -16.36
N LYS A 517 -38.21 -19.14 -15.50
CA LYS A 517 -38.14 -20.54 -15.94
C LYS A 517 -39.41 -21.04 -16.62
N ASP A 518 -40.56 -20.39 -16.39
CA ASP A 518 -41.87 -20.74 -16.97
C ASP A 518 -42.58 -19.49 -17.53
N MET A 519 -42.28 -19.18 -18.79
CA MET A 519 -42.81 -18.02 -19.53
C MET A 519 -44.34 -17.98 -19.66
N LYS A 520 -45.06 -19.06 -19.30
CA LYS A 520 -46.54 -19.04 -19.21
C LYS A 520 -47.07 -18.20 -18.05
N SER A 521 -46.19 -17.82 -17.13
CA SER A 521 -46.50 -16.98 -15.97
C SER A 521 -46.30 -15.48 -16.25
N ALA A 522 -46.24 -15.05 -17.52
CA ALA A 522 -45.99 -13.67 -17.93
C ALA A 522 -46.83 -12.62 -17.15
N SER A 523 -48.14 -12.86 -16.98
CA SER A 523 -49.01 -11.95 -16.23
C SER A 523 -48.65 -11.83 -14.73
N ALA A 524 -48.16 -12.91 -14.12
CA ALA A 524 -47.68 -12.90 -12.75
C ALA A 524 -46.34 -12.16 -12.62
N ILE A 525 -45.43 -12.34 -13.60
CA ILE A 525 -44.14 -11.64 -13.63
C ILE A 525 -44.36 -10.14 -13.78
N LEU A 526 -45.19 -9.71 -14.74
CA LEU A 526 -45.50 -8.29 -14.94
C LEU A 526 -46.16 -7.66 -13.69
N THR A 527 -46.98 -8.43 -12.96
CA THR A 527 -47.57 -7.96 -11.70
C THR A 527 -46.51 -7.72 -10.63
N ILE A 528 -45.45 -8.53 -10.60
CA ILE A 528 -44.31 -8.35 -9.69
C ILE A 528 -43.48 -7.12 -10.12
N CYS A 529 -43.20 -6.95 -11.41
CA CYS A 529 -42.49 -5.75 -11.92
C CYS A 529 -43.24 -4.47 -11.50
N THR A 530 -44.55 -4.40 -11.73
CA THR A 530 -45.37 -3.25 -11.27
C THR A 530 -45.36 -3.06 -9.75
N ALA A 531 -45.13 -4.12 -8.97
CA ALA A 531 -44.99 -3.99 -7.52
C ALA A 531 -43.62 -3.43 -7.13
N ILE A 532 -42.56 -3.73 -7.89
CA ILE A 532 -41.22 -3.15 -7.72
C ILE A 532 -41.26 -1.65 -8.03
N ASP A 533 -41.87 -1.23 -9.15
CA ASP A 533 -42.02 0.20 -9.49
C ASP A 533 -42.72 0.99 -8.39
N ARG A 534 -43.74 0.38 -7.74
CA ARG A 534 -44.44 1.02 -6.62
C ARG A 534 -43.54 1.18 -5.39
N LEU A 535 -42.67 0.21 -5.13
CA LEU A 535 -41.74 0.24 -4.01
C LEU A 535 -40.64 1.28 -4.26
N GLU A 536 -40.12 1.39 -5.48
CA GLU A 536 -39.22 2.46 -5.90
C GLU A 536 -39.86 3.83 -5.65
N THR A 537 -41.09 4.04 -6.14
CA THR A 537 -41.75 5.35 -6.00
C THR A 537 -42.03 5.68 -4.53
N GLU A 538 -42.28 4.67 -3.69
CA GLU A 538 -42.41 4.83 -2.23
C GLU A 538 -41.08 5.20 -1.58
N ALA A 539 -39.98 4.53 -1.97
CA ALA A 539 -38.62 4.82 -1.52
C ALA A 539 -38.20 6.25 -1.86
N ASP A 540 -38.43 6.65 -3.10
CA ASP A 540 -38.12 7.96 -3.66
C ASP A 540 -38.88 9.09 -2.94
N SER A 541 -40.17 8.88 -2.64
CA SER A 541 -40.97 9.78 -1.80
C SER A 541 -40.47 9.83 -0.35
N LEU A 542 -40.09 8.68 0.22
CA LEU A 542 -39.59 8.59 1.59
C LEU A 542 -38.24 9.30 1.73
N LEU A 543 -37.32 9.11 0.77
CA LEU A 543 -36.02 9.77 0.70
C LEU A 543 -36.17 11.29 0.74
N ARG A 544 -37.01 11.86 -0.15
CA ARG A 544 -37.24 13.32 -0.22
C ARG A 544 -37.75 13.89 1.10
N SER A 545 -38.69 13.17 1.74
CA SER A 545 -39.21 13.53 3.06
C SER A 545 -38.14 13.43 4.15
N ALA A 546 -37.37 12.35 4.15
CA ALA A 546 -36.30 12.07 5.11
C ALA A 546 -35.17 13.10 5.03
N ILE A 547 -34.70 13.43 3.82
CA ILE A 547 -33.71 14.48 3.59
C ILE A 547 -34.24 15.83 4.08
N SER A 548 -35.49 16.19 3.73
CA SER A 548 -36.05 17.47 4.19
C SER A 548 -36.17 17.54 5.71
N LYS A 549 -36.42 16.43 6.40
CA LYS A 549 -36.48 16.37 7.85
C LYS A 549 -35.08 16.43 8.46
N LEU A 550 -34.14 15.66 7.92
CA LEU A 550 -32.75 15.61 8.37
C LEU A 550 -32.11 17.01 8.34
N PHE A 551 -32.27 17.76 7.25
CA PHE A 551 -31.74 19.13 7.15
C PHE A 551 -32.42 20.15 8.07
N ARG A 552 -33.59 19.85 8.63
CA ARG A 552 -34.31 20.74 9.55
C ARG A 552 -34.05 20.44 11.02
N GLU A 553 -33.85 19.16 11.34
CA GLU A 553 -33.82 18.66 12.72
C GLU A 553 -32.41 18.26 13.19
N GLU A 554 -31.48 17.94 12.28
CA GLU A 554 -30.11 17.54 12.64
C GLU A 554 -29.17 18.76 12.67
N ASP A 555 -28.67 19.07 13.85
CA ASP A 555 -27.77 20.21 14.08
C ASP A 555 -26.28 19.83 13.85
N ASP A 556 -25.92 18.54 13.97
CA ASP A 556 -24.55 18.09 13.73
C ASP A 556 -24.28 17.80 12.25
N VAL A 557 -23.40 18.60 11.65
CA VAL A 557 -23.03 18.49 10.23
C VAL A 557 -22.45 17.12 9.89
N LYS A 558 -21.70 16.49 10.82
CA LYS A 558 -21.14 15.15 10.59
C LYS A 558 -22.24 14.09 10.58
N SER A 559 -23.16 14.13 11.55
CA SER A 559 -24.35 13.26 11.60
C SER A 559 -25.19 13.41 10.33
N LEU A 560 -25.46 14.65 9.93
CA LEU A 560 -26.22 14.96 8.72
C LEU A 560 -25.59 14.34 7.47
N ILE A 561 -24.28 14.50 7.27
CA ILE A 561 -23.57 13.92 6.11
C ILE A 561 -23.67 12.38 6.11
N LYS A 562 -23.45 11.75 7.27
CA LYS A 562 -23.49 10.29 7.41
C LYS A 562 -24.89 9.73 7.10
N HIS A 563 -25.93 10.32 7.69
CA HIS A 563 -27.30 9.86 7.51
C HIS A 563 -27.83 10.15 6.11
N LYS A 564 -27.46 11.29 5.52
CA LYS A 564 -27.78 11.60 4.12
C LYS A 564 -27.18 10.55 3.18
N ALA A 565 -25.89 10.22 3.34
CA ALA A 565 -25.22 9.24 2.49
C ALA A 565 -25.87 7.85 2.58
N ILE A 566 -26.24 7.40 3.78
CA ILE A 566 -26.93 6.11 3.97
C ILE A 566 -28.32 6.11 3.32
N LEU A 567 -29.07 7.21 3.44
CA LEU A 567 -30.40 7.32 2.83
C LEU A 567 -30.31 7.31 1.29
N GLU A 568 -29.35 8.01 0.71
CA GLU A 568 -29.13 8.02 -0.74
C GLU A 568 -28.71 6.63 -1.26
N LEU A 569 -27.78 5.96 -0.58
CA LEU A 569 -27.37 4.59 -0.97
C LEU A 569 -28.51 3.57 -0.87
N LEU A 570 -29.37 3.69 0.14
CA LEU A 570 -30.53 2.80 0.28
C LEU A 570 -31.56 3.01 -0.85
N GLU A 571 -31.75 4.24 -1.34
CA GLU A 571 -32.64 4.48 -2.47
C GLU A 571 -32.02 4.03 -3.81
N GLU A 572 -30.71 4.18 -3.98
CA GLU A 572 -30.00 3.66 -5.16
C GLU A 572 -30.16 2.13 -5.31
N VAL A 573 -30.25 1.39 -4.18
CA VAL A 573 -30.58 -0.05 -4.20
C VAL A 573 -31.97 -0.30 -4.78
N THR A 574 -32.96 0.54 -4.46
CA THR A 574 -34.32 0.38 -5.00
C THR A 574 -34.40 0.74 -6.48
N ASP A 575 -33.65 1.74 -6.93
CA ASP A 575 -33.52 2.08 -8.36
C ASP A 575 -32.94 0.89 -9.16
N LYS A 576 -31.91 0.22 -8.62
CA LYS A 576 -31.37 -0.97 -9.27
C LYS A 576 -32.33 -2.15 -9.28
N CYS A 577 -33.21 -2.26 -8.28
CA CYS A 577 -34.29 -3.25 -8.34
C CYS A 577 -35.28 -2.94 -9.48
N GLU A 578 -35.59 -1.66 -9.73
CA GLU A 578 -36.41 -1.21 -10.85
C GLU A 578 -35.73 -1.50 -12.20
N ASP A 579 -34.43 -1.21 -12.33
CA ASP A 579 -33.63 -1.53 -13.54
C ASP A 579 -33.74 -3.03 -13.88
N VAL A 580 -33.62 -3.91 -12.88
CA VAL A 580 -33.81 -5.36 -13.07
C VAL A 580 -35.26 -5.68 -13.48
N ALA A 581 -36.25 -5.06 -12.86
CA ALA A 581 -37.66 -5.26 -13.22
C ALA A 581 -37.96 -4.86 -14.68
N ASN A 582 -37.38 -3.76 -15.14
CA ASN A 582 -37.47 -3.26 -16.52
C ASN A 582 -36.85 -4.25 -17.53
N ILE A 583 -35.70 -4.83 -17.20
CA ILE A 583 -35.06 -5.88 -18.02
C ILE A 583 -35.95 -7.12 -18.08
N ILE A 584 -36.49 -7.57 -16.94
CA ILE A 584 -37.39 -8.72 -16.85
C ILE A 584 -38.67 -8.49 -17.66
N GLU A 585 -39.26 -7.29 -17.57
CA GLU A 585 -40.44 -6.92 -18.36
C GLU A 585 -40.15 -7.00 -19.87
N GLY A 586 -39.00 -6.46 -20.31
CA GLY A 586 -38.53 -6.58 -21.69
C GLY A 586 -38.45 -8.03 -22.16
N ILE A 587 -37.74 -8.88 -21.40
CA ILE A 587 -37.59 -10.31 -21.69
C ILE A 587 -38.97 -10.98 -21.83
N VAL A 588 -39.90 -10.71 -20.91
CA VAL A 588 -41.24 -11.32 -20.92
C VAL A 588 -42.06 -10.83 -22.11
N LEU A 589 -42.03 -9.55 -22.44
CA LEU A 589 -42.79 -8.98 -23.56
C LEU A 589 -42.27 -9.45 -24.92
N GLU A 590 -40.97 -9.69 -25.06
CA GLU A 590 -40.37 -10.21 -26.29
C GLU A 590 -40.62 -11.72 -26.50
N ASN A 591 -40.89 -12.46 -25.42
CA ASN A 591 -41.02 -13.92 -25.44
C ASN A 591 -42.46 -14.46 -25.15
N ALA A 592 -43.43 -13.58 -24.86
CA ALA A 592 -44.85 -13.90 -24.68
C ALA A 592 -45.65 -13.85 -25.99
#